data_AF-A0A529L7V1-F1
#
_entry.id   AF-A0A529L7V1-F1
#
_cell.length_a   1.000
_cell.length_b   1.000
_cell.length_c   1.000
_cell.angle_alpha   90.00
_cell.angle_beta   90.00
_cell.angle_gamma   90.00
#
_symmetry.space_group_name_H-M   'P 1'
#
loop_
_entity.id
_entity.type
_entity.pdbx_description
1 polymer ?
#
loop_
_entity_poly.entity_id
_entity_poly.type
_entity_poly.pdbx_seq_one_letter_code
_entity_poly.pdbx_strand_id
1 'polypeptide(L)'
;MDLIAAHRHAVAKVESLGKRLMQAEEAEAELIGPRLDAAMKNETVIRRQAAMAPVADFGELKMKAAYFARLMNDGWCDVDADDLHELLRSFVDFQI
;
A
#
# COMPACT_ATOMS: atom_id res chain seq x y z
N MET A 1 -6.33 3.27 14.13
CA MET A 1 -6.64 2.45 12.94
C MET A 1 -5.33 1.79 12.52
N ASP A 2 -5.30 0.47 12.33
CA ASP A 2 -4.08 -0.22 11.87
C ASP A 2 -3.89 0.05 10.36
N LEU A 3 -2.97 0.95 10.03
CA LEU A 3 -2.70 1.38 8.65
C LEU A 3 -2.07 0.28 7.80
N ILE A 4 -1.29 -0.63 8.40
CA ILE A 4 -0.73 -1.79 7.68
C ILE A 4 -1.86 -2.76 7.32
N ALA A 5 -2.78 -3.03 8.24
CA ALA A 5 -3.96 -3.85 7.94
C ALA A 5 -4.86 -3.21 6.88
N ALA A 6 -5.08 -1.89 6.96
CA ALA A 6 -5.84 -1.15 5.95
C ALA A 6 -5.16 -1.23 4.57
N HIS A 7 -3.83 -1.08 4.52
CA HIS A 7 -3.07 -1.20 3.28
C HIS A 7 -3.17 -2.61 2.69
N ARG A 8 -3.02 -3.66 3.50
CA ARG A 8 -3.22 -5.06 3.03
C ARG A 8 -4.60 -5.28 2.43
N HIS A 9 -5.64 -4.70 3.03
CA HIS A 9 -7.00 -4.81 2.51
C HIS A 9 -7.14 -4.07 1.15
N ALA A 10 -6.51 -2.91 1.01
CA ALA A 10 -6.49 -2.17 -0.24
C ALA A 10 -5.78 -2.96 -1.35
N VAL A 11 -4.60 -3.55 -1.07
CA VAL A 11 -3.88 -4.44 -2.00
C VAL A 11 -4.75 -5.62 -2.42
N ALA A 12 -5.39 -6.33 -1.47
CA ALA A 12 -6.26 -7.46 -1.79
C ALA A 12 -7.43 -7.08 -2.71
N LYS A 13 -7.95 -5.85 -2.57
CA LYS A 13 -9.00 -5.32 -3.45
C LYS A 13 -8.46 -5.03 -4.86
N VAL A 14 -7.27 -4.45 -4.97
CA VAL A 14 -6.59 -4.23 -6.26
C VAL A 14 -6.36 -5.57 -6.96
N GLU A 15 -5.79 -6.55 -6.26
CA GLU A 15 -5.56 -7.90 -6.81
C GLU A 15 -6.86 -8.58 -7.27
N SER A 16 -7.92 -8.48 -6.47
CA SER A 16 -9.22 -9.06 -6.81
C SER A 16 -9.81 -8.44 -8.08
N LEU A 17 -9.76 -7.11 -8.20
CA LEU A 17 -10.24 -6.41 -9.39
C LEU A 17 -9.36 -6.68 -10.61
N GLY A 18 -8.03 -6.73 -10.44
CA GLY A 18 -7.09 -7.08 -11.50
C GLY A 18 -7.35 -8.50 -12.05
N LYS A 19 -7.49 -9.49 -11.16
CA LYS A 19 -7.83 -10.88 -11.55
C LYS A 19 -9.15 -10.96 -12.32
N ARG A 20 -10.16 -10.21 -11.87
CA ARG A 20 -11.46 -10.16 -12.57
C ARG A 20 -11.32 -9.48 -13.93
N LEU A 21 -10.59 -8.37 -14.03
CA LEU A 21 -10.35 -7.68 -15.28
C LEU A 21 -9.67 -8.58 -16.31
N MET A 22 -8.68 -9.39 -15.88
CA MET A 22 -8.01 -10.37 -16.75
C MET A 22 -8.94 -11.45 -17.32
N GLN A 23 -10.11 -11.66 -16.71
CA GLN A 23 -11.10 -12.66 -17.12
C GLN A 23 -12.35 -12.02 -17.75
N ALA A 24 -12.44 -10.69 -17.74
CA ALA A 24 -13.63 -9.95 -18.11
C ALA A 24 -13.76 -9.86 -19.64
N GLU A 25 -14.98 -10.02 -20.14
CA GLU A 25 -15.35 -9.63 -21.50
C GLU A 25 -15.42 -8.10 -21.61
N GLU A 26 -15.43 -7.57 -22.83
CA GLU A 26 -15.28 -6.13 -23.12
C GLU A 26 -16.24 -5.24 -22.32
N ALA A 27 -17.52 -5.61 -22.23
CA ALA A 27 -18.52 -4.86 -21.47
C ALA A 27 -18.30 -4.90 -19.95
N GLU A 28 -17.79 -6.01 -19.39
CA GLU A 28 -17.45 -6.07 -17.96
C GLU A 28 -16.13 -5.32 -17.68
N ALA A 29 -15.18 -5.38 -18.61
CA ALA A 29 -13.90 -4.68 -18.51
C ALA A 29 -14.10 -3.15 -18.46
N GLU A 30 -15.03 -2.59 -19.23
CA GLU A 30 -15.40 -1.16 -19.18
C GLU A 30 -15.89 -0.72 -17.79
N LEU A 31 -16.52 -1.62 -17.03
CA LEU A 31 -16.98 -1.36 -15.67
C LEU A 31 -15.91 -1.61 -14.61
N ILE A 32 -15.04 -2.61 -14.83
CA ILE A 32 -13.99 -2.97 -13.87
C ILE A 32 -12.80 -2.01 -13.95
N GLY A 33 -12.40 -1.55 -15.13
CA GLY A 33 -11.26 -0.66 -15.33
C GLY A 33 -11.28 0.57 -14.40
N PRO A 34 -12.34 1.40 -14.45
CA PRO A 34 -12.45 2.57 -13.57
C PRO A 34 -12.47 2.24 -12.08
N ARG A 35 -13.00 1.06 -11.70
CA ARG A 35 -13.01 0.59 -10.31
C ARG A 35 -11.62 0.15 -9.86
N LEU A 36 -10.85 -0.46 -10.75
CA LEU A 36 -9.46 -0.83 -10.51
C LEU A 36 -8.61 0.43 -10.33
N ASP A 37 -8.76 1.42 -11.22
CA ASP A 37 -8.06 2.71 -11.10
C ASP A 37 -8.35 3.41 -9.77
N ALA A 38 -9.62 3.44 -9.36
CA ALA A 38 -10.01 4.00 -8.07
C ALA A 38 -9.43 3.20 -6.89
N ALA A 39 -9.36 1.88 -6.99
CA ALA A 39 -8.76 1.02 -5.97
C ALA A 39 -7.25 1.24 -5.85
N MET A 40 -6.54 1.38 -6.99
CA MET A 40 -5.10 1.68 -7.01
C MET A 40 -4.80 3.04 -6.39
N LYS A 41 -5.56 4.09 -6.74
CA LYS A 41 -5.44 5.41 -6.09
C LYS A 41 -5.65 5.34 -4.59
N ASN A 42 -6.66 4.59 -4.15
CA ASN A 42 -6.93 4.41 -2.73
C ASN A 42 -5.83 3.63 -2.00
N GLU A 43 -5.28 2.58 -2.62
CA GLU A 43 -4.11 1.86 -2.10
C GLU A 43 -2.94 2.83 -1.90
N THR A 44 -2.62 3.66 -2.89
CA THR A 44 -1.49 4.58 -2.84
C THR A 44 -1.63 5.59 -1.70
N VAL A 45 -2.82 6.14 -1.50
CA VAL A 45 -3.11 7.04 -0.37
C VAL A 45 -2.88 6.35 0.98
N ILE A 46 -3.37 5.12 1.14
CA ILE A 46 -3.23 4.38 2.39
C ILE A 46 -1.78 3.97 2.63
N ARG A 47 -1.06 3.59 1.57
CA ARG A 47 0.39 3.27 1.62
C ARG A 47 1.20 4.46 2.09
N ARG A 48 0.93 5.66 1.54
CA ARG A 48 1.54 6.91 1.98
C ARG A 48 1.23 7.22 3.44
N GLN A 49 -0.03 7.10 3.84
CA GLN A 49 -0.43 7.27 5.24
C GLN A 49 0.31 6.31 6.16
N ALA A 50 0.43 5.04 5.77
CA ALA A 50 1.20 4.05 6.52
C ALA A 50 2.68 4.46 6.60
N ALA A 51 3.29 4.94 5.50
CA ALA A 51 4.67 5.42 5.48
C ALA A 51 4.88 6.63 6.40
N MET A 52 3.96 7.60 6.40
CA MET A 52 4.02 8.81 7.23
C MET A 52 3.76 8.56 8.72
N ALA A 53 3.03 7.48 9.06
CA ALA A 53 2.59 7.27 10.43
C ALA A 53 3.77 7.18 11.40
N PRO A 54 3.74 7.89 12.53
CA PRO A 54 4.80 7.81 13.53
C PRO A 54 4.88 6.39 14.10
N VAL A 55 6.08 5.99 14.54
CA VAL A 55 6.30 4.73 15.26
C VAL A 55 6.44 5.02 16.75
N ALA A 56 5.75 4.26 17.59
CA ALA A 56 5.74 4.47 19.03
C ALA A 56 6.93 3.79 19.74
N ASP A 57 7.40 2.68 19.20
CA ASP A 57 8.50 1.91 19.77
C ASP A 57 9.32 1.15 18.71
N PHE A 58 10.40 0.52 19.18
CA PHE A 58 11.32 -0.23 18.32
C PHE A 58 10.68 -1.49 17.70
N GLY A 59 9.67 -2.07 18.34
CA GLY A 59 8.89 -3.18 17.82
C GLY A 59 8.05 -2.76 16.62
N GLU A 60 7.34 -1.63 16.74
CA GLU A 60 6.60 -1.03 15.63
C GLU A 60 7.50 -0.61 14.47
N LEU A 61 8.67 -0.03 14.77
CA LEU A 61 9.67 0.32 13.77
C LEU A 61 10.09 -0.92 12.96
N LYS A 62 10.44 -2.02 13.63
CA LYS A 62 10.81 -3.28 12.97
C LYS A 62 9.68 -3.84 12.12
N MET A 63 8.45 -3.85 12.64
CA MET A 63 7.28 -4.33 11.91
C MET A 63 7.03 -3.52 10.64
N LYS A 64 7.09 -2.18 10.75
CA LYS A 64 6.89 -1.27 9.63
C LYS A 64 8.00 -1.39 8.59
N ALA A 65 9.27 -1.46 9.01
CA ALA A 65 10.40 -1.67 8.11
C ALA A 65 10.30 -3.01 7.35
N ALA A 66 9.98 -4.10 8.06
CA ALA A 66 9.79 -5.41 7.43
C ALA A 66 8.62 -5.40 6.44
N TYR A 67 7.54 -4.68 6.75
CA TYR A 67 6.40 -4.55 5.87
C TYR A 67 6.75 -3.83 4.56
N PHE A 68 7.39 -2.67 4.63
CA PHE A 68 7.80 -1.93 3.42
C PHE A 68 8.90 -2.65 2.64
N ALA A 69 9.83 -3.34 3.31
CA ALA A 69 10.78 -4.22 2.65
C ALA A 69 10.08 -5.29 1.82
N ARG A 70 9.03 -5.91 2.35
CA ARG A 70 8.24 -6.90 1.63
C ARG A 70 7.54 -6.30 0.40
N LEU A 71 6.94 -5.12 0.53
CA LEU A 71 6.28 -4.44 -0.59
C LEU A 71 7.23 -4.21 -1.77
N MET A 72 8.47 -3.79 -1.49
CA MET A 72 9.48 -3.54 -2.52
C MET A 72 9.99 -4.82 -3.19
N ASN A 73 10.08 -5.94 -2.46
CA ASN A 73 10.68 -7.17 -2.97
C ASN A 73 9.68 -8.13 -3.62
N ASP A 74 8.44 -8.19 -3.10
CA ASP A 74 7.44 -9.16 -3.58
C ASP A 74 6.68 -8.64 -4.83
N GLY A 75 6.99 -7.42 -5.30
CA GLY A 75 6.34 -6.81 -6.47
C GLY A 75 4.85 -6.50 -6.25
N TRP A 76 4.43 -6.36 -5.00
CA TRP A 76 3.03 -6.14 -4.63
C TRP A 76 2.55 -4.73 -4.91
N CYS A 77 3.46 -3.75 -4.87
CA CYS A 77 3.15 -2.38 -5.24
C CYS A 77 4.41 -1.60 -5.63
N ASP A 78 4.25 -0.64 -6.54
CA ASP A 78 5.30 0.34 -6.84
C ASP A 78 5.39 1.32 -5.67
N VAL A 79 6.36 1.06 -4.78
CA VAL A 79 6.70 2.00 -3.71
C VAL A 79 7.44 3.18 -4.33
N ASP A 80 6.77 4.32 -4.46
CA ASP A 80 7.37 5.51 -5.04
C ASP A 80 8.34 6.22 -4.08
N ALA A 81 9.11 7.17 -4.63
CA ALA A 81 10.17 7.87 -3.91
C ALA A 81 9.66 8.68 -2.71
N ASP A 82 8.46 9.23 -2.79
CA ASP A 82 7.90 10.01 -1.70
C ASP A 82 7.45 9.09 -0.55
N ASP A 83 6.97 7.89 -0.85
CA ASP A 83 6.67 6.89 0.20
C ASP A 83 7.92 6.47 0.95
N LEU A 84 9.03 6.29 0.25
CA LEU A 84 10.33 6.02 0.88
C LEU A 84 10.78 7.21 1.71
N HIS A 85 10.59 8.44 1.22
CA HIS A 85 10.93 9.64 1.96
C HIS A 85 10.14 9.72 3.28
N GLU A 86 8.82 9.55 3.22
CA GLU A 86 7.96 9.56 4.41
C GLU A 86 8.26 8.42 5.37
N LEU A 87 8.57 7.23 4.85
CA LEU A 87 8.99 6.09 5.65
C LEU A 87 10.26 6.43 6.45
N LEU A 88 11.30 6.92 5.77
CA LEU A 88 12.56 7.31 6.40
C LEU A 88 12.35 8.44 7.41
N ARG A 89 11.54 9.44 7.06
CA ARG A 89 11.16 10.53 7.95
C ARG A 89 10.54 10.00 9.24
N SER A 90 9.58 9.08 9.14
CA SER A 90 8.93 8.49 10.32
C SER A 90 9.89 7.73 11.24
N PHE A 91 11.01 7.24 10.72
CA PHE A 91 12.06 6.59 11.52
C PHE A 91 13.05 7.58 12.12
N VAL A 92 13.34 8.69 11.44
CA VAL A 92 14.20 9.76 11.97
C VAL A 92 13.49 10.53 13.09
N ASP A 93 12.19 10.74 12.95
CA ASP A 93 11.36 11.42 13.96
C ASP A 93 11.15 10.56 15.23
N PHE A 94 11.47 9.26 15.17
CA PHE A 94 11.52 8.39 16.34
C PHE A 94 12.76 8.69 17.18
N GLN A 95 12.57 9.44 18.26
CA GLN A 95 13.62 9.76 19.23
C GLN A 95 13.58 8.76 20.40
N ILE A 96 14.75 8.21 20.74
CA ILE A 96 14.96 7.26 21.84
C ILE A 96 15.18 8.02 23.15
#